data_AF-A0A537RYS0-F1
#
_entry.id   AF-A0A537RYS0-F1
#
_cell.length_a   1.000
_cell.length_b   1.000
_cell.length_c   1.000
_cell.angle_alpha   90.00
_cell.angle_beta   90.00
_cell.angle_gamma   90.00
#
_symmetry.space_group_name_H-M   'P 1'
#
loop_
_entity.id
_entity.type
_entity.pdbx_description
1 polymer ?
#
loop_
_entity_poly.entity_id
_entity_poly.type
_entity_poly.pdbx_seq_one_letter_code
_entity_poly.pdbx_strand_id
1 'polypeptide(L)'
;MTWSVGGGDGLGDQISNNVGVATNFGGALTGQAVNATDSRSTFTTNRALYDASVLATTIVSWGGKLGYQHWWTPTLRSTIDFSINHNDVPAFIQASGRAAVNKELSLAHANLIWSPVAFVDVGIEGAWGHRVVVSNLKGDAFTLQSSLKFRF
;
A
#
# COMPACT_ATOMS: atom_id res chain seq x y z
N MET A 1 -21.55 -0.05 -10.61
CA MET A 1 -20.60 0.93 -10.03
C MET A 1 -20.42 0.57 -8.58
N THR A 2 -19.19 0.50 -8.10
CA THR A 2 -18.85 0.20 -6.71
C THR A 2 -17.84 1.22 -6.21
N TRP A 3 -17.99 1.70 -4.98
CA TRP A 3 -17.04 2.65 -4.40
C TRP A 3 -16.94 2.42 -2.89
N SER A 4 -15.82 2.84 -2.31
CA SER A 4 -15.65 2.92 -0.86
C SER A 4 -14.59 3.95 -0.53
N VAL A 5 -14.77 4.69 0.55
CA VAL A 5 -13.78 5.60 1.11
C VAL A 5 -13.66 5.33 2.60
N GLY A 6 -12.50 5.57 3.18
CA GLY A 6 -12.29 5.43 4.60
C GLY A 6 -11.03 6.16 5.03
N GLY A 7 -11.02 6.65 6.25
CA GLY A 7 -9.85 7.26 6.85
C GLY A 7 -10.00 7.37 8.35
N GLY A 8 -8.86 7.47 9.04
CA GLY A 8 -8.83 7.53 10.50
C GLY A 8 -7.41 7.48 11.05
N ASP A 9 -7.33 7.59 12.37
CA ASP A 9 -6.09 7.62 13.12
C ASP A 9 -5.69 6.20 13.54
N GLY A 10 -4.43 5.84 13.35
CA GLY A 10 -3.94 4.51 13.67
C GLY A 10 -3.68 4.28 15.16
N LEU A 11 -4.73 4.17 15.98
CA LEU A 11 -4.86 3.30 17.18
C LEU A 11 -6.36 3.30 17.55
N GLY A 12 -7.08 2.25 17.12
CA GLY A 12 -8.52 2.12 17.36
C GLY A 12 -9.33 2.17 16.06
N ASP A 13 -9.87 1.00 15.70
CA ASP A 13 -10.74 0.72 14.56
C ASP A 13 -11.90 1.70 14.42
N GLN A 14 -12.07 2.28 13.23
CA GLN A 14 -13.38 2.43 12.59
C GLN A 14 -13.21 2.61 11.06
N ILE A 15 -13.56 1.55 10.30
CA ILE A 15 -14.10 1.57 8.91
C ILE A 15 -13.10 1.32 7.75
N SER A 16 -11.80 1.26 7.98
CA SER A 16 -10.88 0.65 7.00
C SER A 16 -9.67 0.11 7.74
N ASN A 17 -9.23 -1.10 7.39
CA ASN A 17 -8.20 -1.88 8.06
C ASN A 17 -6.79 -1.24 7.89
N ASN A 18 -6.63 0.02 8.29
CA ASN A 18 -5.43 0.82 8.12
C ASN A 18 -4.81 1.05 9.51
N VAL A 19 -4.08 0.03 9.98
CA VAL A 19 -3.32 0.09 11.23
C VAL A 19 -2.04 0.87 10.96
N GLY A 20 -2.16 2.19 10.83
CA GLY A 20 -1.03 3.10 10.64
C GLY A 20 -0.40 3.49 11.97
N VAL A 21 0.55 2.71 12.47
CA VAL A 21 1.43 3.13 13.58
C VAL A 21 2.82 3.40 13.02
N ALA A 22 3.29 4.64 13.17
CA ALA A 22 4.64 5.03 12.81
C ALA A 22 5.56 4.86 14.02
N THR A 23 6.61 4.05 13.87
CA THR A 23 7.67 3.90 14.88
C THR A 23 9.06 4.02 14.27
N ASN A 24 9.99 4.60 15.02
CA ASN A 24 11.43 4.56 14.72
C ASN A 24 12.10 3.26 15.18
N PHE A 25 11.36 2.30 15.74
CA PHE A 25 11.91 1.01 16.16
C PHE A 25 12.62 0.29 15.00
N GLY A 26 13.86 -0.15 15.22
CA GLY A 26 14.70 -0.80 14.22
C GLY A 26 15.46 0.17 13.28
N GLY A 27 15.31 1.48 13.46
CA GLY A 27 16.22 2.46 12.87
C GLY A 27 17.53 2.53 13.64
N ALA A 28 18.66 2.70 12.96
CA ALA A 28 19.95 2.89 13.61
C ALA A 28 19.95 4.25 14.34
N LEU A 29 20.15 4.25 15.66
CA LEU A 29 20.51 5.47 16.37
C LEU A 29 21.92 5.88 15.94
N THR A 30 22.17 7.17 15.76
CA THR A 30 23.49 7.71 15.42
C THR A 30 24.53 7.19 16.43
N GLY A 31 25.43 6.31 15.98
CA GLY A 31 26.49 5.70 16.82
C GLY A 31 26.20 4.30 17.39
N GLN A 32 25.07 3.66 17.05
CA GLN A 32 24.77 2.28 17.47
C GLN A 32 24.47 1.40 16.25
N ALA A 33 25.45 0.56 15.88
CA ALA A 33 25.26 -0.50 14.89
C ALA A 33 24.50 -1.66 15.54
N VAL A 34 23.18 -1.71 15.39
CA VAL A 34 22.37 -2.83 15.88
C VAL A 34 21.76 -3.59 14.71
N ASN A 35 22.37 -4.74 14.42
CA ASN A 35 21.75 -5.80 13.62
C ASN A 35 20.65 -6.45 14.47
N ALA A 36 19.54 -6.86 13.83
CA ALA A 36 18.39 -7.52 14.46
C ALA A 36 18.72 -8.82 15.25
N THR A 37 19.99 -9.23 15.28
CA THR A 37 20.52 -10.33 16.09
C THR A 37 20.73 -9.95 17.56
N ASP A 38 20.76 -8.66 17.91
CA ASP A 38 20.91 -8.18 19.31
C ASP A 38 19.61 -8.27 20.14
N SER A 39 18.58 -8.95 19.65
CA SER A 39 17.36 -9.24 20.42
C SER A 39 17.55 -10.31 21.51
N ARG A 40 18.78 -10.79 21.72
CA ARG A 40 19.14 -11.78 22.77
C ARG A 40 19.97 -11.20 23.92
N SER A 41 20.37 -9.92 23.85
CA SER A 41 21.14 -9.28 24.91
C SER A 41 20.21 -8.75 26.00
N THR A 42 19.98 -9.57 27.01
CA THR A 42 19.18 -9.27 28.18
C THR A 42 19.89 -8.23 29.06
N PHE A 43 19.40 -6.99 29.07
CA PHE A 43 19.62 -5.95 30.11
C PHE A 43 20.98 -5.23 30.14
N THR A 44 21.44 -4.64 29.04
CA THR A 44 22.50 -3.60 29.09
C THR A 44 21.90 -2.20 29.20
N THR A 45 22.61 -1.25 29.83
CA THR A 45 22.18 0.18 29.95
C THR A 45 21.82 0.81 28.60
N ASN A 46 22.45 0.33 27.52
CA ASN A 46 22.19 0.77 26.16
C ASN A 46 20.76 0.41 25.69
N ARG A 47 20.20 -0.72 26.14
CA ARG A 47 18.82 -1.11 25.84
C ARG A 47 17.81 -0.17 26.49
N ALA A 48 18.02 0.24 27.73
CA ALA A 48 17.12 1.17 28.41
C ALA A 48 17.11 2.56 27.74
N LEU A 49 18.27 3.03 27.28
CA LEU A 49 18.39 4.28 26.52
C LEU A 49 17.77 4.17 25.12
N TYR A 50 17.91 3.01 24.46
CA TYR A 50 17.26 2.74 23.18
C TYR A 50 15.73 2.69 23.34
N ASP A 51 15.20 1.89 24.27
CA ASP A 51 13.76 1.79 24.54
C ASP A 51 13.16 3.17 24.85
N ALA A 52 13.88 4.01 25.62
CA ALA A 52 13.45 5.39 25.91
C ALA A 52 13.48 6.34 24.69
N SER A 53 14.24 6.01 23.64
CA SER A 53 14.32 6.77 22.40
C SER A 53 13.35 6.31 21.31
N VAL A 54 12.67 5.17 21.53
CA VAL A 54 11.66 4.67 20.61
C VAL A 54 10.41 5.53 20.72
N LEU A 55 10.09 6.22 19.64
CA LEU A 55 8.87 6.99 19.47
C LEU A 55 7.88 6.17 18.65
N ALA A 56 6.64 6.14 19.10
CA ALA A 56 5.51 5.59 18.37
C ALA A 56 4.37 6.62 18.37
N THR A 57 3.84 6.90 17.19
CA THR A 57 2.66 7.77 17.04
C THR A 57 1.67 7.13 16.08
N THR A 58 0.41 7.40 16.32
CA THR A 58 -0.64 7.16 15.34
C THR A 58 -0.38 8.07 14.14
N ILE A 59 -0.69 7.57 12.95
CA ILE A 59 -0.72 8.38 11.74
C ILE A 59 -2.12 8.40 11.18
N VAL A 60 -2.52 9.58 10.70
CA VAL A 60 -3.78 9.71 9.96
C VAL A 60 -3.56 9.08 8.60
N SER A 61 -4.45 8.18 8.21
CA SER A 61 -4.41 7.57 6.89
C SER A 61 -5.79 7.59 6.28
N TRP A 62 -5.87 7.87 4.98
CA TRP A 62 -7.13 7.86 4.25
C TRP A 62 -6.94 7.21 2.89
N GLY A 63 -8.01 6.67 2.35
CA GLY A 63 -7.99 6.01 1.06
C GLY A 63 -9.37 5.84 0.49
N GLY A 64 -9.40 5.56 -0.80
CA GLY A 64 -10.63 5.33 -1.53
C GLY A 64 -10.40 4.42 -2.71
N LYS A 65 -11.46 3.74 -3.12
CA LYS A 65 -11.52 3.00 -4.37
C LYS A 65 -12.84 3.24 -5.07
N LEU A 66 -12.78 3.25 -6.38
CA LEU A 66 -13.91 3.36 -7.28
C LEU A 66 -13.74 2.33 -8.39
N GLY A 67 -14.82 1.64 -8.72
CA GLY A 67 -14.88 0.64 -9.78
C GLY A 67 -16.14 0.79 -10.62
N TYR A 68 -15.98 0.64 -11.92
CA TYR A 68 -17.08 0.63 -12.87
C TYR A 68 -16.91 -0.51 -13.87
N GLN A 69 -18.01 -1.22 -14.13
CA GLN A 69 -18.07 -2.24 -15.16
C GLN A 69 -19.17 -1.88 -16.14
N HIS A 70 -18.85 -2.00 -17.42
CA HIS A 70 -19.76 -1.76 -18.54
C HIS A 70 -19.84 -3.01 -19.42
N TRP A 71 -21.05 -3.31 -19.88
CA TRP A 71 -21.32 -4.36 -20.85
C TRP A 71 -21.71 -3.70 -22.15
N TRP A 72 -20.83 -3.75 -23.15
CA TRP A 72 -21.05 -3.18 -24.48
C TRP A 72 -22.00 -4.06 -25.29
N THR A 73 -21.88 -5.37 -25.10
CA THR A 73 -22.76 -6.41 -25.64
C THR A 73 -22.93 -7.50 -24.58
N PRO A 74 -23.82 -8.50 -24.79
CA PRO A 74 -23.91 -9.65 -23.89
C PRO A 74 -22.62 -10.48 -23.77
N THR A 75 -21.65 -10.28 -24.68
CA THR A 75 -20.40 -11.04 -24.78
C THR A 75 -19.15 -10.17 -24.60
N LEU A 76 -19.28 -8.85 -24.43
CA LEU A 76 -18.14 -7.94 -24.33
C LEU A 76 -18.31 -7.01 -23.13
N ARG A 77 -17.39 -7.10 -22.17
CA ARG A 77 -17.39 -6.27 -20.97
C ARG A 77 -16.05 -5.58 -20.76
N SER A 78 -16.08 -4.39 -20.20
CA SER A 78 -14.90 -3.69 -19.70
C SER A 78 -15.07 -3.33 -18.23
N THR A 79 -14.00 -3.42 -17.46
CA THR A 79 -13.97 -2.97 -16.06
C THR A 79 -12.84 -1.97 -15.90
N ILE A 80 -13.12 -0.87 -15.21
CA ILE A 80 -12.12 0.13 -14.83
C ILE A 80 -12.21 0.30 -13.32
N ASP A 81 -11.06 0.33 -12.66
CA ASP A 81 -10.95 0.66 -11.25
C ASP A 81 -9.81 1.63 -10.99
N PHE A 82 -10.00 2.42 -9.94
CA PHE A 82 -9.02 3.35 -9.42
C PHE A 82 -9.02 3.28 -7.90
N SER A 83 -7.83 3.33 -7.31
CA SER A 83 -7.65 3.36 -5.86
C SER A 83 -6.52 4.30 -5.49
N ILE A 84 -6.67 4.96 -4.34
CA ILE A 84 -5.67 5.84 -3.75
C ILE A 84 -5.59 5.60 -2.25
N ASN A 85 -4.39 5.67 -1.70
CA ASN A 85 -4.13 5.66 -0.27
C ASN A 85 -3.10 6.72 0.05
N HIS A 86 -3.31 7.43 1.16
CA HIS A 86 -2.44 8.45 1.69
C HIS A 86 -2.23 8.22 3.19
N ASN A 87 -1.00 8.41 3.65
CA ASN A 87 -0.59 8.22 5.03
C ASN A 87 0.26 9.41 5.48
N ASP A 88 -0.13 10.07 6.57
CA ASP A 88 0.59 11.20 7.16
C ASP A 88 1.79 10.71 7.97
N VAL A 89 2.83 10.28 7.27
CA VAL A 89 4.04 9.71 7.89
C VAL A 89 4.91 10.83 8.51
N PRO A 90 5.22 10.77 9.82
CA PRO A 90 6.02 11.78 10.50
C PRO A 90 7.47 11.86 10.01
N ALA A 91 8.06 13.05 10.09
CA ALA A 91 9.45 13.31 9.68
C ALA A 91 10.49 12.44 10.40
N PHE A 92 10.24 12.04 11.65
CA PHE A 92 11.18 11.19 12.40
C PHE A 92 11.34 9.77 11.80
N ILE A 93 10.37 9.31 11.00
CA ILE A 93 10.45 8.05 10.25
C ILE A 93 11.45 8.15 9.09
N GLN A 94 11.62 9.34 8.51
CA GLN A 94 12.69 9.58 7.54
C GLN A 94 14.07 9.45 8.19
N ALA A 95 14.22 10.01 9.40
CA ALA A 95 15.47 9.98 10.17
C ALA A 95 15.85 8.58 10.67
N SER A 96 14.90 7.65 10.77
CA SER A 96 15.13 6.26 11.21
C SER A 96 15.54 5.30 10.08
N GLY A 97 15.94 5.82 8.90
CA GLY A 97 16.37 5.01 7.76
C GLY A 97 15.20 4.37 6.97
N ARG A 98 13.96 4.72 7.31
CA ARG A 98 12.74 4.19 6.67
C ARG A 98 12.16 5.13 5.61
N ALA A 99 13.04 5.90 4.97
CA ALA A 99 12.67 6.93 4.01
C ALA A 99 11.94 6.41 2.75
N ALA A 100 12.05 5.10 2.47
CA ALA A 100 11.38 4.42 1.36
C ALA A 100 9.93 3.97 1.67
N VAL A 101 9.40 4.21 2.87
CA VAL A 101 8.00 3.89 3.20
C VAL A 101 7.03 4.73 2.35
N ASN A 102 5.87 4.18 1.98
CA ASN A 102 4.88 4.87 1.14
C ASN A 102 4.06 5.85 1.98
N LYS A 103 4.08 7.11 1.59
CA LYS A 103 3.10 8.09 2.06
C LYS A 103 1.92 8.21 1.12
N GLU A 104 2.10 7.90 -0.16
CA GLU A 104 1.03 7.91 -1.15
C GLU A 104 1.18 6.75 -2.13
N LEU A 105 0.06 6.12 -2.46
CA LEU A 105 -0.01 5.05 -3.44
C LEU A 105 -1.33 5.14 -4.20
N SER A 106 -1.24 5.31 -5.52
CA SER A 106 -2.37 5.28 -6.44
C SER A 106 -2.23 4.11 -7.41
N LEU A 107 -3.32 3.40 -7.67
CA LEU A 107 -3.39 2.35 -8.69
C LEU A 107 -4.63 2.53 -9.55
N ALA A 108 -4.47 2.31 -10.84
CA ALA A 108 -5.55 2.25 -11.80
C ALA A 108 -5.44 0.95 -12.59
N HIS A 109 -6.56 0.26 -12.79
CA HIS A 109 -6.63 -0.89 -13.68
C HIS A 109 -7.78 -0.71 -14.68
N ALA A 110 -7.56 -1.20 -15.89
CA ALA A 110 -8.56 -1.27 -16.92
C ALA A 110 -8.44 -2.61 -17.64
N ASN A 111 -9.55 -3.32 -17.76
CA ASN A 111 -9.63 -4.56 -18.54
C ASN A 111 -10.74 -4.50 -19.58
N LEU A 112 -10.52 -5.27 -20.64
CA LEU A 112 -11.50 -5.59 -21.66
C LEU A 112 -11.53 -7.11 -21.82
N ILE A 113 -12.71 -7.70 -21.66
CA ILE A 113 -12.92 -9.14 -21.70
C ILE A 113 -14.02 -9.44 -22.71
N TRP A 114 -13.69 -10.29 -23.68
CA TRP A 114 -14.58 -10.82 -24.69
C TRP A 114 -14.85 -12.31 -24.44
N SER A 115 -16.12 -12.65 -24.32
CA SER A 115 -16.64 -13.99 -24.07
C SER A 115 -17.50 -14.44 -25.26
N PRO A 116 -16.90 -14.89 -26.38
CA PRO A 116 -17.65 -15.26 -27.58
C PRO A 116 -18.66 -16.39 -27.35
N VAL A 117 -18.34 -17.29 -26.41
CA VAL A 117 -19.17 -18.40 -25.96
C VAL A 117 -19.07 -18.52 -24.45
N ALA A 118 -20.07 -19.13 -23.81
CA ALA A 118 -20.15 -19.22 -22.34
C ALA A 118 -18.95 -19.93 -21.69
N PHE A 119 -18.16 -20.71 -22.42
CA PHE A 119 -17.01 -21.45 -21.91
C PHE A 119 -15.63 -20.85 -22.25
N VAL A 120 -15.56 -19.74 -23.01
CA VAL A 120 -14.29 -19.08 -23.38
C VAL A 120 -14.33 -17.61 -22.99
N ASP A 121 -13.31 -17.14 -22.27
CA ASP A 121 -13.06 -15.72 -22.04
C ASP A 121 -11.66 -15.36 -22.57
N VAL A 122 -11.58 -14.31 -23.40
CA VAL A 122 -10.33 -13.69 -23.87
C VAL A 122 -10.27 -12.30 -23.26
N GLY A 123 -9.14 -11.91 -22.67
CA GLY A 123 -9.03 -10.63 -22.01
C GLY A 123 -7.68 -9.96 -22.17
N ILE A 124 -7.68 -8.64 -22.07
CA ILE A 124 -6.49 -7.82 -21.90
C ILE A 124 -6.71 -6.87 -20.71
N GLU A 125 -5.67 -6.66 -19.94
CA GLU A 125 -5.66 -5.79 -18.76
C GLU A 125 -4.42 -4.91 -18.77
N GLY A 126 -4.62 -3.61 -18.53
CA GLY A 126 -3.58 -2.65 -18.27
C GLY A 126 -3.69 -2.16 -16.83
N ALA A 127 -2.55 -2.04 -16.15
CA ALA A 127 -2.45 -1.46 -14.83
C ALA A 127 -1.41 -0.35 -14.80
N TRP A 128 -1.72 0.72 -14.07
CA TRP A 128 -0.80 1.79 -13.77
C TRP A 128 -0.73 1.98 -12.26
N GLY A 129 0.47 2.15 -11.73
CA GLY A 129 0.72 2.44 -10.33
C GLY A 129 1.62 3.64 -10.16
N HIS A 130 1.26 4.54 -9.25
CA HIS A 130 2.07 5.68 -8.83
C HIS A 130 2.29 5.63 -7.33
N ARG A 131 3.54 5.84 -6.91
CA ARG A 131 3.95 5.79 -5.51
C ARG A 131 4.80 6.99 -5.16
N VAL A 132 4.55 7.58 -3.99
CA VAL A 132 5.41 8.58 -3.36
C VAL A 132 5.83 8.09 -1.98
N VAL A 133 7.14 8.13 -1.71
CA VAL A 133 7.69 7.72 -0.41
C VAL A 133 7.93 8.91 0.52
N VAL A 134 8.23 8.64 1.79
CA VAL A 134 8.52 9.66 2.82
C VAL A 134 9.62 10.63 2.37
N SER A 135 10.66 10.16 1.69
CA SER A 135 11.72 11.03 1.12
C SER A 135 11.29 11.86 -0.09
N ASN A 136 10.01 11.84 -0.48
CA ASN A 136 9.47 12.48 -1.68
C ASN A 136 9.96 11.90 -3.01
N LEU A 137 10.65 10.76 -3.00
CA LEU A 137 10.94 10.04 -4.24
C LEU A 137 9.64 9.48 -4.83
N LYS A 138 9.51 9.59 -6.15
CA LYS A 138 8.34 9.14 -6.91
C LYS A 138 8.71 7.93 -7.77
N GLY A 139 7.76 7.03 -7.97
CA GLY A 139 7.91 5.89 -8.85
C GLY A 139 6.60 5.59 -9.58
N ASP A 140 6.71 5.38 -10.88
CA ASP A 140 5.61 4.99 -11.76
C ASP A 140 5.87 3.58 -12.30
N ALA A 141 4.83 2.77 -12.38
CA ALA A 141 4.86 1.43 -12.94
C ALA A 141 3.68 1.22 -13.88
N PHE A 142 3.93 0.54 -14.99
CA PHE A 142 2.89 0.14 -15.94
C PHE A 142 3.04 -1.34 -16.28
N THR A 143 1.94 -2.06 -16.31
CA THR A 143 1.91 -3.46 -16.72
C THR A 143 0.77 -3.72 -17.70
N LEU A 144 1.03 -4.56 -18.69
CA LEU A 144 0.03 -5.05 -19.63
C LEU A 144 0.00 -6.57 -19.56
N GLN A 145 -1.19 -7.14 -19.46
CA GLN A 145 -1.41 -8.58 -19.33
C GLN A 145 -2.51 -9.03 -20.29
N SER A 146 -2.34 -10.22 -20.87
CA SER A 146 -3.37 -10.87 -21.70
C SER A 146 -3.75 -12.21 -21.08
N SER A 147 -5.00 -12.61 -21.23
CA SER A 147 -5.51 -13.87 -20.67
C SER A 147 -6.44 -14.60 -21.65
N LEU A 148 -6.44 -15.92 -21.56
CA LEU A 148 -7.38 -16.83 -22.20
C LEU A 148 -7.83 -17.85 -21.15
N LYS A 149 -9.14 -17.96 -20.94
CA LYS A 149 -9.73 -18.84 -19.94
C LYS A 149 -10.74 -19.77 -20.58
N PHE A 150 -10.63 -21.06 -20.30
CA PHE A 150 -11.60 -22.09 -20.64
C PHE A 150 -12.32 -22.58 -19.39
N ARG A 151 -13.64 -22.78 -19.47
CA ARG A 151 -14.49 -23.38 -18.42
C ARG A 151 -15.03 -24.71 -18.93
N PHE A 152 -15.01 -25.75 -18.11
CA PHE A 152 -15.55 -27.09 -18.42
C PHE A 152 -16.66 -27.46 -17.43
#